data_AF-A0A935K3R5-F1
#
_entry.id   AF-A0A935K3R5-F1
#
_cell.length_a   1.000
_cell.length_b   1.000
_cell.length_c   1.000
_cell.angle_alpha   90.00
_cell.angle_beta   90.00
_cell.angle_gamma   90.00
#
_symmetry.space_group_name_H-M   'P 1'
#
loop_
_entity.id
_entity.type
_entity.pdbx_description
1 polymer ?
#
loop_
_entity_poly.entity_id
_entity_poly.type
_entity_poly.pdbx_seq_one_letter_code
_entity_poly.pdbx_strand_id
1 'polypeptide(L)' 'MIAPQACARELGLSEFTIHRWIRDGKISAVKLSARCTRIDGNSLADYMAANRFVPGEKEAQPDQLKRQKNTAIELAGQA' A
#
# COMPACT_ATOMS: atom_id res chain seq x y z
N MET A 1 -10.66 -5.74 -17.19
CA MET A 1 -9.61 -6.23 -16.27
C MET A 1 -8.25 -6.11 -16.95
N ILE A 2 -7.25 -5.54 -16.27
CA ILE A 2 -5.96 -5.12 -16.87
C ILE A 2 -4.83 -6.04 -16.39
N ALA A 3 -3.85 -6.36 -17.24
CA ALA A 3 -2.67 -7.12 -16.82
C ALA A 3 -1.69 -6.21 -16.03
N PRO A 4 -1.01 -6.71 -14.98
CA PRO A 4 -0.04 -5.93 -14.21
C PRO A 4 1.04 -5.28 -15.09
N GLN A 5 1.55 -6.01 -16.09
CA GLN A 5 2.51 -5.50 -17.05
C GLN A 5 1.97 -4.37 -17.93
N ALA A 6 0.71 -4.46 -18.37
CA ALA A 6 0.09 -3.40 -19.17
C ALA A 6 -0.09 -2.12 -18.32
N CYS A 7 -0.62 -2.28 -17.10
CA CYS A 7 -0.76 -1.19 -16.13
C CYS A 7 0.58 -0.52 -15.82
N ALA A 8 1.64 -1.31 -15.61
CA ALA A 8 2.98 -0.79 -15.38
C ALA A 8 3.49 0.07 -16.56
N ARG A 9 3.27 -0.37 -17.80
CA ARG A 9 3.66 0.37 -19.00
C ARG A 9 2.87 1.67 -19.19
N GLU A 10 1.56 1.63 -18.95
CA GLU A 10 0.69 2.81 -19.07
C GLU A 10 1.03 3.88 -18.04
N LEU A 11 1.38 3.48 -16.82
CA LEU A 11 1.71 4.39 -15.72
C LEU A 11 3.19 4.78 -15.67
N GLY A 12 4.04 4.19 -16.51
CA GLY A 12 5.49 4.39 -16.45
C GLY A 12 6.13 3.87 -15.16
N LEU A 13 5.52 2.85 -14.53
CA LEU A 13 5.97 2.27 -13.26
C LEU A 13 6.57 0.89 -13.47
N SER A 14 7.28 0.39 -12.45
CA SER A 14 7.73 -1.01 -12.45
C SER A 14 6.58 -1.96 -12.14
N GLU A 15 6.60 -3.16 -12.73
CA GLU A 15 5.65 -4.24 -12.38
C GLU A 15 5.71 -4.59 -10.89
N PHE A 16 6.90 -4.48 -10.27
CA PHE A 16 7.08 -4.69 -8.84
C PHE A 16 6.24 -3.71 -8.01
N THR A 17 6.16 -2.44 -8.41
CA THR A 17 5.32 -1.43 -7.76
C THR A 17 3.85 -1.83 -7.81
N ILE A 18 3.38 -2.29 -8.97
CA ILE A 18 2.00 -2.75 -9.14
C ILE A 18 1.72 -3.97 -8.25
N HIS A 19 2.61 -4.95 -8.24
CA HIS A 19 2.49 -6.12 -7.36
C HIS A 19 2.53 -5.76 -5.88
N ARG A 20 3.30 -4.74 -5.50
CA ARG A 20 3.32 -4.21 -4.14
C ARG A 20 1.98 -3.59 -3.79
N TRP A 21 1.37 -2.80 -4.66
CA TRP A 21 0.04 -2.22 -4.40
C TRP A 21 -1.05 -3.29 -4.23
N ILE A 22 -1.00 -4.36 -5.01
CA ILE A 22 -1.89 -5.52 -4.85
C ILE A 22 -1.64 -6.20 -3.50
N ARG A 23 -0.38 -6.44 -3.13
CA ARG A 23 -0.01 -7.06 -1.84
C ARG A 23 -0.42 -6.20 -0.65
N ASP A 24 -0.24 -4.89 -0.75
CA ASP A 24 -0.60 -3.91 0.28
C ASP A 24 -2.12 -3.68 0.34
N GLY A 25 -2.91 -4.29 -0.55
CA GLY A 25 -4.38 -4.16 -0.59
C GLY A 25 -4.89 -2.81 -1.09
N LYS A 26 -4.03 -2.00 -1.74
CA LYS A 26 -4.39 -0.66 -2.24
C LYS A 26 -5.23 -0.71 -3.50
N ILE A 27 -5.00 -1.74 -4.33
CA ILE A 27 -5.75 -1.98 -5.55
C ILE A 27 -6.24 -3.43 -5.58
N SER A 28 -7.46 -3.61 -6.07
CA SER A 28 -8.09 -4.93 -6.19
C SER A 28 -7.58 -5.67 -7.41
N ALA A 29 -7.26 -6.96 -7.24
CA ALA A 29 -6.88 -7.83 -8.34
C ALA A 29 -7.37 -9.26 -8.13
N VAL A 30 -7.73 -9.92 -9.24
CA VAL A 30 -8.16 -11.31 -9.29
C VAL A 30 -7.00 -12.17 -9.78
N LYS A 31 -6.71 -13.25 -9.04
CA LYS A 31 -5.75 -14.27 -9.44
C LYS A 31 -6.47 -15.37 -10.21
N LEU A 32 -6.25 -15.42 -11.52
CA LEU A 32 -6.83 -16.45 -12.40
C LEU A 32 -6.03 -17.76 -12.39
N SER A 33 -4.72 -17.68 -12.14
CA SER A 33 -3.81 -18.82 -12.03
C SER A 33 -2.55 -18.44 -11.25
N ALA A 34 -1.65 -19.39 -10.99
CA ALA A 34 -0.37 -19.15 -10.32
C ALA A 34 0.44 -18.00 -10.94
N ARG A 35 0.36 -17.83 -12.27
CA ARG A 35 1.10 -16.82 -13.05
C ARG A 35 0.23 -15.73 -13.68
N CYS A 36 -1.07 -15.72 -13.43
CA CYS A 36 -1.99 -14.79 -14.09
C CYS A 36 -2.80 -14.01 -13.05
N THR A 37 -2.46 -12.73 -12.91
CA THR A 37 -3.19 -11.76 -12.10
C THR A 37 -3.84 -10.72 -13.03
N ARG A 38 -5.04 -10.26 -12.68
CA ARG A 38 -5.82 -9.28 -13.42
C ARG A 38 -6.33 -8.21 -12.47
N ILE A 39 -5.95 -6.97 -12.75
CA ILE A 39 -6.28 -5.80 -11.94
C ILE A 39 -7.69 -5.32 -12.30
N ASP A 40 -8.46 -4.96 -11.28
CA ASP A 40 -9.73 -4.27 -11.46
C ASP A 40 -9.49 -2.81 -11.84
N GLY A 41 -10.07 -2.38 -12.95
CA GLY A 41 -9.82 -1.05 -13.52
C GLY A 41 -10.40 0.07 -12.67
N ASN A 42 -11.57 -0.16 -12.06
CA ASN A 42 -12.23 0.83 -11.21
C ASN A 42 -11.43 1.06 -9.93
N SER A 43 -11.07 -0.02 -9.23
CA SER A 43 -10.23 0.08 -8.03
C SER A 43 -8.89 0.74 -8.28
N LEU A 44 -8.27 0.52 -9.45
CA LEU A 44 -7.06 1.23 -9.85
C LEU A 44 -7.32 2.73 -10.05
N ALA A 45 -8.39 3.09 -10.77
CA ALA A 45 -8.76 4.48 -11.00
C ALA A 45 -9.07 5.22 -9.70
N ASP A 46 -9.81 4.59 -8.78
CA ASP A 46 -10.09 5.12 -7.45
C ASP A 46 -8.80 5.36 -6.65
N TYR A 47 -7.88 4.40 -6.65
CA TYR A 47 -6.59 4.56 -5.98
C TYR A 47 -5.76 5.69 -6.58
N MET A 48 -5.75 5.84 -7.90
CA MET A 48 -5.04 6.94 -8.56
C MET A 48 -5.67 8.31 -8.31
N ALA A 49 -7.00 8.37 -8.22
CA ALA A 49 -7.72 9.58 -7.87
C ALA A 49 -7.42 10.00 -6.42
N ALA A 50 -7.46 9.05 -5.48
CA ALA A 50 -7.13 9.29 -4.07
C ALA A 50 -5.65 9.66 -3.86
N ASN A 51 -4.74 9.05 -4.63
CA ASN A 51 -3.31 9.31 -4.54
C ASN A 51 -2.86 10.51 -5.41
N ARG A 52 -3.78 11.24 -6.05
CA ARG A 52 -3.44 12.48 -6.74
C ARG A 52 -3.14 13.52 -5.66
N PHE A 53 -1.86 13.70 -5.37
CA PHE A 53 -1.40 14.76 -4.49
C PHE A 53 -1.79 16.12 -5.08
N VAL A 54 -2.84 16.73 -4.55
CA VAL A 54 -3.15 18.14 -4.78
C VAL A 54 -2.30 18.92 -3.77
N PRO A 55 -1.32 19.73 -4.22
CA PRO A 55 -0.55 20.55 -3.30
C PRO A 55 -1.50 21.54 -2.58
N GLY A 56 -1.80 21.27 -1.31
CA GLY A 56 -2.67 22.10 -0.48
C GLY A 56 -3.63 21.33 0.44
N GLU A 57 -3.99 20.09 0.10
CA GLU A 57 -4.86 19.27 0.94
C GLU A 57 -4.03 18.35 1.83
N LYS A 58 -3.83 18.76 3.09
CA LYS A 58 -3.32 17.85 4.13
C LYS A 58 -4.45 16.87 4.46
N GLU A 59 -4.42 15.67 3.87
CA GLU A 59 -5.17 14.56 4.43
C GLU A 59 -4.80 14.43 5.91
N ALA A 60 -5.82 14.50 6.77
CA ALA A 60 -5.65 14.39 8.21
C ALA A 60 -4.99 13.04 8.51
N GLN A 61 -3.72 13.10 8.94
CA GLN A 61 -2.97 11.93 9.38
C GLN A 61 -3.79 11.24 10.48
N PRO A 62 -4.22 9.97 10.32
CA PRO A 62 -4.93 9.28 11.38
C PRO A 62 -4.03 9.25 12.62
N ASP A 63 -4.64 9.65 13.74
CA ASP A 63 -4.04 9.92 15.04
C ASP A 63 -2.88 8.96 15.35
N GLN A 64 -1.71 9.53 15.62
CA GLN A 64 -0.48 8.78 15.85
C GLN A 64 -0.73 7.61 16.81
N LEU A 65 -0.46 6.39 16.35
CA LEU A 65 -0.40 5.21 17.19
C LEU A 65 0.64 5.46 18.29
N LYS A 66 0.17 5.80 19.50
CA LYS A 66 1.02 6.04 20.68
C LYS A 66 1.92 4.83 20.87
N ARG A 67 3.21 4.98 20.52
CA ARG A 67 4.25 4.01 20.91
C ARG A 67 4.26 3.95 22.43
N GLN A 68 3.65 2.92 23.01
CA GLN A 68 3.87 2.54 24.40
C GLN A 68 5.35 2.20 24.56
N LYS A 69 6.08 3.03 25.30
CA LYS A 69 7.43 2.69 25.77
C LYS A 69 7.25 1.71 26.93
N ASN A 70 7.52 0.43 26.69
CA ASN A 70 7.65 -0.54 27.77
C ASN A 70 9.00 -0.29 28.44
N THR A 71 8.98 0.40 29.57
CA THR A 71 10.13 0.52 30.46
C THR A 71 10.33 -0.83 31.14
N ALA A 72 11.28 -1.64 30.65
CA ALA A 72 11.73 -2.82 31.36
C ALA A 72 12.48 -2.36 32.63
N ILE A 73 11.93 -2.78 33.76
CA ILE A 73 12.39 -2.51 35.12
C ILE A 73 13.82 -3.02 35.31
N GLU A 74 14.73 -2.14 35.70
CA GLU A 74 16.05 -2.49 36.23
C GLU A 74 15.87 -3.18 37.59
N LEU A 75 16.19 -4.48 37.66
CA LEU A 75 16.19 -5.27 38.89
C LEU A 75 17.36 -6.26 38.83
N ALA A 76 18.57 -5.77 39.05
CA ALA A 76 19.72 -6.59 39.41
C ALA A 76 20.84 -5.70 39.97
N GLY A 77 20.77 -5.41 41.26
CA GLY A 77 21.82 -4.63 41.92
C GLY A 77 21.55 -4.39 43.40
N GLN A 78 21.30 -5.45 44.17
CA GLN A 78 21.44 -5.46 45.64
C GLN A 78 21.23 -6.88 46.18
N ALA A 79 22.32 -7.59 46.43
CA ALA A 79 22.50 -8.58 47.50
C ALA A 79 23.99 -8.90 47.62
#